data_AF-A0A535MIN5-F1
#
_entry.id   AF-A0A535MIN5-F1
#
_cell.length_a   1.000
_cell.length_b   1.000
_cell.length_c   1.000
_cell.angle_alpha   90.00
_cell.angle_beta   90.00
_cell.angle_gamma   90.00
#
_symmetry.space_group_name_H-M   'P 1'
#
loop_
_entity.id
_entity.type
_entity.pdbx_description
1 polymer ?
#
loop_
_entity_poly.entity_id
_entity_poly.type
_entity_poly.pdbx_seq_one_letter_code
_entity_poly.pdbx_strand_id
1 'polypeptide(L)'
;MDQPVDPVVVAEVERDLRAELERTQSQMASLTREHERAVVLKRIYEHDPITRERFTLLHENIDAYPGKMAALREEERLLSGWLARCQALRRNAA
;
A
#
# COMPACT_ATOMS: atom_id res chain seq x y z
N MET A 1 34.73 -1.17 14.80
CA MET A 1 34.23 -2.29 15.62
C MET A 1 32.77 -2.43 15.27
N ASP A 2 32.41 -3.42 14.45
CA ASP A 2 30.99 -3.73 14.24
C ASP A 2 30.51 -4.46 15.49
N GLN A 3 29.59 -3.83 16.21
CA GLN A 3 28.94 -4.43 17.36
C GLN A 3 28.00 -5.52 16.82
N PRO A 4 28.06 -6.75 17.36
CA PRO A 4 27.16 -7.81 16.91
C PRO A 4 25.71 -7.37 17.11
N VAL A 5 24.90 -7.55 16.07
CA VAL A 5 23.48 -7.18 16.09
C VAL A 5 22.70 -8.20 16.92
N ASP A 6 21.92 -7.74 17.88
CA ASP A 6 21.09 -8.60 18.73
C ASP A 6 19.96 -9.26 17.90
N PRO A 7 19.91 -10.60 17.80
CA PRO A 7 18.89 -11.30 17.03
C PRO A 7 17.45 -11.09 17.55
N VAL A 8 17.27 -10.78 18.84
CA VAL A 8 15.96 -10.46 19.41
C VAL A 8 15.44 -9.15 18.83
N VAL A 9 16.29 -8.12 18.79
CA VAL A 9 15.96 -6.81 18.20
C VAL A 9 15.66 -6.95 16.71
N VAL A 10 16.39 -7.78 15.97
CA VAL A 10 16.08 -8.04 14.54
C VAL A 10 14.70 -8.68 14.38
N ALA A 11 14.32 -9.60 15.27
CA ALA A 11 13.01 -10.24 15.23
C ALA A 11 11.85 -9.28 15.56
N GLU A 12 12.07 -8.34 16.50
CA GLU A 12 11.11 -7.27 16.79
C GLU A 12 10.89 -6.36 15.59
N VAL A 13 11.99 -5.88 14.99
CA VAL A 13 11.93 -5.05 13.77
C VAL A 13 11.26 -5.79 12.63
N GLU A 14 11.56 -7.08 12.43
CA GLU A 14 10.92 -7.91 11.40
C GLU A 14 9.40 -8.00 11.61
N ARG A 15 8.94 -8.17 12.86
CA ARG A 15 7.51 -8.21 13.19
C ARG A 15 6.84 -6.88 12.85
N ASP A 16 7.46 -5.76 13.21
CA ASP A 16 6.90 -4.44 12.97
C ASP A 16 6.81 -4.12 11.48
N LEU A 17 7.84 -4.48 10.70
CA LEU A 17 7.85 -4.37 9.24
C LEU A 17 6.78 -5.24 8.57
N ARG A 18 6.53 -6.46 9.08
CA ARG A 18 5.44 -7.31 8.57
C ARG A 18 4.07 -6.69 8.81
N ALA A 19 3.86 -6.09 9.99
CA ALA A 19 2.61 -5.42 10.30
C ALA A 19 2.38 -4.19 9.39
N GLU A 20 3.44 -3.45 9.05
CA GLU A 20 3.33 -2.35 8.09
C GLU A 20 3.06 -2.83 6.66
N LEU A 21 3.69 -3.93 6.24
CA LEU A 21 3.44 -4.53 4.94
C LEU A 21 1.98 -4.97 4.80
N GLU A 22 1.42 -5.61 5.83
CA GLU A 22 0.00 -6.00 5.87
C GLU A 22 -0.94 -4.79 5.79
N ARG A 23 -0.61 -3.70 6.51
CA ARG A 23 -1.36 -2.43 6.43
C ARG A 23 -1.32 -1.84 5.03
N THR A 24 -0.14 -1.77 4.42
CA THR A 24 0.06 -1.25 3.06
C THR A 24 -0.77 -2.05 2.04
N GLN A 25 -0.72 -3.39 2.13
CA GLN A 25 -1.50 -4.27 1.25
C GLN A 25 -3.01 -4.10 1.45
N SER A 26 -3.44 -3.90 2.71
CA SER A 26 -4.85 -3.62 3.02
C SER A 26 -5.31 -2.27 2.45
N GLN A 27 -4.47 -1.23 2.52
CA GLN A 27 -4.74 0.07 1.92
C GLN A 27 -4.86 -0.03 0.39
N MET A 28 -3.99 -0.80 -0.26
CA MET A 28 -4.08 -1.06 -1.70
C MET A 28 -5.39 -1.74 -2.06
N ALA A 29 -5.80 -2.76 -1.31
CA ALA A 29 -7.08 -3.44 -1.54
C ALA A 29 -8.28 -2.50 -1.37
N SER A 30 -8.27 -1.65 -0.34
CA SER A 30 -9.32 -0.64 -0.13
C SER A 30 -9.36 0.36 -1.28
N LEU A 31 -8.19 0.88 -1.69
CA LEU A 31 -8.07 1.85 -2.77
C LEU A 31 -8.58 1.28 -4.11
N THR A 32 -8.24 0.01 -4.42
CA THR A 32 -8.77 -0.69 -5.61
C THR A 32 -10.28 -0.77 -5.57
N ARG A 33 -10.86 -1.18 -4.43
CA ARG A 33 -12.31 -1.30 -4.27
C ARG A 33 -13.03 0.04 -4.39
N GLU A 34 -12.45 1.10 -3.84
CA GLU A 34 -12.97 2.46 -3.99
C GLU A 34 -12.95 2.93 -5.44
N HIS A 35 -11.84 2.67 -6.15
CA HIS A 35 -11.71 2.98 -7.57
C HIS A 35 -12.73 2.24 -8.43
N GLU A 36 -12.86 0.92 -8.25
CA GLU A 36 -13.86 0.11 -8.97
C GLU A 36 -15.28 0.63 -8.73
N ARG A 37 -15.61 0.95 -7.47
CA ARG A 37 -16.90 1.57 -7.12
C ARG A 37 -17.08 2.91 -7.83
N ALA A 38 -16.05 3.75 -7.87
CA ALA A 38 -16.12 5.05 -8.55
C ALA A 38 -16.33 4.88 -10.06
N VAL A 39 -15.67 3.92 -10.70
CA VAL A 39 -15.85 3.57 -12.11
C VAL A 39 -17.27 3.09 -12.39
N VAL A 40 -17.82 2.22 -11.54
CA VAL A 40 -19.21 1.74 -11.66
C VAL A 40 -20.21 2.89 -11.52
N LEU A 41 -20.05 3.75 -10.50
CA LEU A 41 -20.90 4.92 -10.31
C LEU A 41 -20.81 5.86 -11.53
N LYS A 42 -19.60 6.07 -12.06
CA LYS A 42 -19.41 6.87 -13.26
C LYS A 42 -20.24 6.30 -14.41
N ARG A 43 -20.18 4.98 -14.64
CA ARG A 43 -20.92 4.31 -15.71
C ARG A 43 -22.45 4.38 -15.55
N ILE A 44 -22.96 4.30 -14.32
CA ILE A 44 -24.40 4.35 -14.04
C ILE A 44 -24.99 5.72 -14.38
N TYR A 45 -24.28 6.79 -14.00
CA TYR A 45 -24.85 8.13 -14.04
C TYR A 45 -24.37 8.97 -15.25
N GLU A 46 -23.52 8.45 -16.14
CA GLU A 46 -22.80 9.26 -17.16
C GLU A 46 -23.72 9.96 -18.16
N HIS A 47 -24.97 9.54 -18.23
CA HIS A 47 -26.01 10.12 -19.09
C HIS A 47 -27.06 10.93 -18.31
N ASP A 48 -26.93 11.09 -17.00
CA ASP A 48 -27.85 11.86 -16.17
C ASP A 48 -27.34 13.31 -16.00
N PRO A 49 -28.04 14.32 -16.57
CA PRO A 49 -27.61 15.71 -16.52
C PRO A 49 -27.64 16.33 -15.11
N ILE A 50 -28.35 15.75 -14.14
CA ILE A 50 -28.48 16.27 -12.77
C ILE A 50 -27.25 15.90 -11.92
N THR A 51 -26.54 14.82 -12.25
CA THR A 51 -25.47 14.27 -11.40
C THR A 51 -24.08 14.82 -11.72
N ARG A 52 -23.95 15.71 -12.72
CA ARG A 52 -22.67 16.23 -13.26
C ARG A 52 -21.72 16.81 -12.20
N GLU A 53 -22.24 17.40 -11.12
CA GLU A 53 -21.44 17.93 -10.01
C GLU A 53 -20.90 16.82 -9.08
N ARG A 54 -21.69 15.76 -8.84
CA ARG A 54 -21.25 14.56 -8.11
C ARG A 54 -20.18 13.76 -8.88
N PHE A 55 -20.10 13.94 -10.19
CA PHE A 55 -19.08 13.33 -11.04
C PHE A 55 -17.68 13.91 -10.89
N THR A 56 -17.54 15.18 -10.49
CA THR A 56 -16.22 15.81 -10.36
C THR A 56 -15.38 15.10 -9.31
N LEU A 57 -15.96 14.85 -8.11
CA LEU A 57 -15.28 14.11 -7.04
C LEU A 57 -14.98 12.64 -7.42
N LEU A 58 -15.83 12.01 -8.23
CA LEU A 58 -15.59 10.66 -8.74
C LEU A 58 -14.45 10.63 -9.75
N HIS A 59 -14.36 11.62 -10.64
CA HIS A 59 -13.26 11.75 -11.60
C HIS A 59 -11.94 12.01 -10.88
N GLU A 60 -11.90 12.92 -9.91
CA GLU A 60 -10.70 13.19 -9.12
C GLU A 60 -10.19 11.92 -8.41
N ASN A 61 -11.09 11.09 -7.89
CA ASN A 61 -10.70 9.82 -7.28
C ASN A 61 -10.13 8.83 -8.33
N ILE A 62 -10.82 8.67 -9.47
CA ILE A 62 -10.41 7.81 -10.58
C ILE A 62 -9.04 8.23 -11.14
N ASP A 63 -8.84 9.52 -11.36
CA ASP A 63 -7.62 10.07 -11.95
C ASP A 63 -6.44 10.02 -10.96
N ALA A 64 -6.70 10.16 -9.66
CA ALA A 64 -5.66 10.05 -8.63
C ALA A 64 -5.27 8.60 -8.30
N TYR A 65 -6.09 7.61 -8.68
CA TYR A 65 -5.87 6.20 -8.33
C TYR A 65 -4.49 5.67 -8.76
N PRO A 66 -4.01 5.86 -10.01
CA PRO A 66 -2.71 5.34 -10.43
C PRO A 66 -1.55 5.90 -9.59
N GLY A 67 -1.60 7.19 -9.25
CA GLY A 67 -0.56 7.83 -8.42
C GLY A 67 -0.55 7.29 -6.99
N LYS A 68 -1.72 7.18 -6.37
CA LYS A 68 -1.86 6.59 -5.03
C LYS A 68 -1.42 5.13 -5.00
N MET A 69 -1.80 4.35 -6.01
CA MET A 69 -1.41 2.95 -6.13
C MET A 69 0.09 2.79 -6.36
N ALA A 70 0.71 3.65 -7.17
CA ALA A 70 2.16 3.64 -7.39
C ALA A 70 2.94 3.93 -6.10
N ALA A 71 2.48 4.88 -5.29
CA ALA A 71 3.09 5.18 -4.00
C ALA A 71 3.04 3.97 -3.05
N LEU A 72 1.87 3.35 -2.90
CA LEU A 72 1.70 2.15 -2.05
C LEU A 72 2.52 0.95 -2.56
N ARG A 73 2.64 0.78 -3.88
CA ARG A 73 3.49 -0.26 -4.49
C ARG A 73 4.97 -0.05 -4.21
N GLU A 74 5.45 1.19 -4.23
CA GLU A 74 6.83 1.49 -3.87
C GLU A 74 7.09 1.25 -2.38
N GLU A 75 6.14 1.60 -1.52
CA GLU A 75 6.19 1.27 -0.09
C GLU A 75 6.22 -0.25 0.16
N GLU A 76 5.33 -1.01 -0.48
CA GLU A 76 5.32 -2.48 -0.45
C GLU A 76 6.68 -3.07 -0.86
N ARG A 77 7.29 -2.53 -1.92
CA ARG A 77 8.60 -2.95 -2.43
C ARG A 77 9.71 -2.69 -1.42
N LEU A 78 9.71 -1.52 -0.79
CA LEU A 78 10.70 -1.14 0.23
C LEU A 78 10.58 -2.02 1.47
N LEU A 79 9.36 -2.19 2.00
CA LEU A 79 9.08 -3.04 3.17
C LEU A 79 9.52 -4.48 2.93
N SER A 80 9.20 -5.04 1.76
CA SER A 80 9.64 -6.39 1.36
C SER A 80 11.17 -6.50 1.30
N GLY A 81 11.84 -5.46 0.76
CA GLY A 81 13.29 -5.38 0.70
C GLY A 81 13.94 -5.32 2.09
N TRP A 82 13.35 -4.58 3.04
CA TRP A 82 13.84 -4.52 4.41
C TRP A 82 13.62 -5.83 5.17
N LEU A 83 12.47 -6.49 5.00
CA LEU A 83 12.22 -7.82 5.56
C LEU A 83 13.26 -8.85 5.09
N ALA A 84 13.61 -8.83 3.80
CA ALA A 84 14.66 -9.70 3.28
C ALA A 84 16.03 -9.45 3.93
N ARG A 85 16.34 -8.19 4.27
CA ARG A 85 17.56 -7.83 5.01
C ARG A 85 17.51 -8.31 6.46
N CYS A 86 16.37 -8.18 7.16
CA CYS A 86 16.19 -8.74 8.50
C CYS A 86 16.44 -10.25 8.52
N GLN A 87 15.91 -10.98 7.54
CA GLN A 87 16.14 -12.42 7.40
C GLN A 87 17.62 -12.74 7.14
N ALA A 88 18.31 -11.94 6.35
CA ALA A 88 19.76 -12.10 6.13
C ALA A 88 20.57 -11.85 7.40
N LEU A 89 20.23 -10.82 8.18
CA LEU A 89 20.88 -10.52 9.46
C LEU A 89 20.70 -11.67 10.45
N ARG A 90 19.50 -12.22 10.56
CA ARG A 90 19.25 -13.41 11.40
C ARG A 90 20.06 -14.63 10.99
N ARG A 91 20.21 -14.88 9.68
CA ARG A 91 21.02 -16.00 9.17
C ARG A 91 22.50 -15.84 9.47
N ASN A 92 23.00 -14.61 9.51
CA ASN A 92 24.39 -14.31 9.79
C ASN A 92 24.71 -14.21 11.29
N ALA A 93 23.68 -14.12 12.14
CA ALA A 93 23.79 -14.07 13.61
C ALA A 93 23.57 -15.43 14.29
N ALA A 94 23.19 -16.46 13.53
CA ALA A 94 23.00 -17.85 13.97
C ALA A 94 24.24 -18.69 13.66
#